data_AF-A0A9D6VBP2-F1
#
_entry.id   AF-A0A9D6VBP2-F1
#
_cell.length_a   1.000
_cell.length_b   1.000
_cell.length_c   1.000
_cell.angle_alpha   90.00
_cell.angle_beta   90.00
_cell.angle_gamma   90.00
#
_symmetry.space_group_name_H-M   'P 1'
#
loop_
_entity.id
_entity.type
_entity.pdbx_description
1 polymer ?
#
loop_
_entity_poly.entity_id
_entity_poly.type
_entity_poly.pdbx_seq_one_letter_code
_entity_poly.pdbx_strand_id
1 'polypeptide(L)' 'MASTTLGGSDKGYDMSLWYDSRVFKISWFAMLCAVGAEVVFQRVFGYSHGLDSMTPEFESVWMGLWKFNVVSNIINAAA' A
#
# COMPACT_ATOMS: atom_id res chain seq x y z
N MET A 1 1.89 7.11 -56.92
CA MET A 1 1.62 6.00 -55.98
C MET A 1 2.95 5.54 -55.43
N ALA A 2 3.48 6.23 -54.41
CA ALA A 2 4.79 5.94 -53.84
C ALA A 2 4.62 4.90 -52.72
N SER A 3 5.09 3.68 -52.99
CA SER A 3 5.39 2.70 -51.95
C SER A 3 6.69 3.14 -51.29
N THR A 4 6.59 3.80 -50.15
CA THR A 4 7.75 4.17 -49.33
C THR A 4 7.83 3.17 -48.18
N THR A 5 8.68 2.17 -48.35
CA THR A 5 9.07 1.23 -47.29
C THR A 5 9.81 2.01 -46.18
N LEU A 6 9.09 2.41 -45.14
CA LEU A 6 9.67 2.87 -43.89
C LEU A 6 10.15 1.66 -43.10
N GLY A 7 11.28 1.11 -43.52
CA GLY A 7 12.11 0.22 -42.71
C GLY A 7 12.78 1.03 -41.59
N GLY A 8 12.01 1.44 -40.60
CA GLY A 8 12.55 1.71 -39.27
C GLY A 8 12.67 0.36 -38.58
N SER A 9 13.86 -0.02 -38.14
CA SER A 9 14.03 -1.22 -37.32
C SER A 9 13.05 -1.16 -36.15
N ASP A 10 11.98 -1.96 -36.21
CA ASP A 10 11.33 -2.51 -35.03
C ASP A 10 12.44 -3.22 -34.25
N LYS A 11 13.11 -2.47 -33.38
CA LYS A 11 13.84 -3.05 -32.27
C LYS A 11 12.75 -3.81 -31.52
N GLY A 12 12.64 -5.10 -31.78
CA GLY A 12 11.64 -6.04 -31.25
C GLY A 12 11.76 -6.23 -29.75
N TYR A 13 11.74 -5.14 -29.00
CA TYR A 13 11.49 -5.14 -27.58
C TYR A 13 9.99 -5.27 -27.44
N ASP A 14 9.57 -6.47 -27.08
CA ASP A 14 8.24 -6.68 -26.53
C ASP A 14 8.10 -5.81 -25.27
N MET A 15 7.45 -4.65 -25.42
CA MET A 15 7.19 -3.71 -24.33
C MET A 15 6.33 -4.34 -23.22
N SER A 16 5.62 -5.45 -23.49
CA SER A 16 4.88 -6.20 -22.48
C SER A 16 5.78 -6.98 -21.52
N LEU A 17 7.03 -7.27 -21.92
CA LEU A 17 8.01 -7.97 -21.07
C LEU A 17 8.64 -7.06 -20.02
N TRP A 18 8.70 -5.75 -20.27
CA TRP A 18 9.37 -4.77 -19.41
C TRP A 18 8.42 -4.01 -18.48
N TYR A 19 7.10 -4.07 -18.69
CA TYR A 19 6.12 -3.30 -17.94
C TYR A 19 4.95 -4.16 -17.44
N ASP A 20 5.27 -5.21 -16.66
CA ASP A 20 4.25 -5.95 -15.92
C ASP A 20 3.69 -5.11 -14.76
N SER A 21 2.69 -4.30 -15.07
CA SER A 21 2.02 -3.40 -14.11
C SER A 21 1.20 -4.13 -13.04
N ARG A 22 1.07 -5.47 -13.09
CA ARG A 22 0.23 -6.22 -12.15
C ARG A 22 0.72 -6.06 -10.72
N VAL A 23 2.02 -6.27 -10.49
CA VAL A 23 2.62 -6.13 -9.15
C VAL A 23 2.45 -4.69 -8.65
N PHE A 24 2.75 -3.70 -9.49
CA PHE A 24 2.58 -2.29 -9.14
C PHE A 24 1.15 -1.95 -8.72
N LYS A 25 0.14 -2.40 -9.48
CA LYS A 25 -1.27 -2.18 -9.15
C LYS A 25 -1.66 -2.85 -7.83
N ILE A 26 -1.22 -4.09 -7.61
CA ILE A 26 -1.49 -4.82 -6.37
C ILE A 26 -0.87 -4.10 -5.17
N SER A 27 0.40 -3.69 -5.26
CA SER A 27 1.07 -2.94 -4.20
C SER A 27 0.39 -1.59 -3.92
N TRP A 28 -0.05 -0.90 -4.97
CA TRP A 28 -0.78 0.35 -4.85
C TRP A 28 -2.13 0.18 -4.15
N PHE A 29 -2.91 -0.84 -4.55
CA PHE A 29 -4.16 -1.17 -3.88
C PHE A 29 -3.95 -1.58 -2.42
N ALA A 30 -2.89 -2.35 -2.12
CA ALA A 30 -2.56 -2.70 -0.75
C ALA A 30 -2.27 -1.46 0.11
N MET A 31 -1.52 -0.49 -0.40
CA MET A 31 -1.27 0.77 0.30
C MET A 31 -2.55 1.58 0.53
N LEU A 32 -3.40 1.70 -0.49
CA LEU A 32 -4.69 2.40 -0.35
C LEU A 32 -5.59 1.73 0.68
N CYS A 33 -5.64 0.40 0.71
CA CYS A 33 -6.40 -0.35 1.71
C CYS A 33 -5.85 -0.13 3.12
N ALA A 34 -4.53 -0.13 3.30
CA ALA A 34 -3.91 0.11 4.61
C ALA A 34 -4.25 1.51 5.14
N VAL A 35 -4.05 2.54 4.31
CA VAL A 35 -4.37 3.94 4.68
C VAL A 35 -5.88 4.10 4.91
N GLY A 36 -6.71 3.50 4.06
CA GLY A 36 -8.17 3.52 4.23
C GLY A 36 -8.61 2.87 5.54
N ALA A 37 -8.02 1.74 5.92
CA ALA A 37 -8.28 1.08 7.19
C ALA A 37 -7.91 1.97 8.38
N GLU A 38 -6.77 2.69 8.33
CA GLU A 38 -6.39 3.63 9.39
C GLU A 38 -7.38 4.79 9.53
N VAL A 39 -7.85 5.37 8.42
CA VAL A 39 -8.85 6.45 8.46
C VAL A 39 -10.15 5.97 9.09
N VAL A 40 -10.63 4.78 8.70
CA VAL A 40 -11.84 4.18 9.29
C VAL A 40 -11.64 3.88 10.77
N PHE A 41 -10.47 3.33 11.15
CA PHE A 41 -10.12 3.07 12.54
C PHE A 41 -10.17 4.36 13.39
N GLN A 42 -9.53 5.43 12.92
CA GLN A 42 -9.56 6.73 13.60
C GLN A 42 -10.99 7.29 13.68
N ARG A 43 -11.81 7.09 12.64
CA ARG A 43 -13.19 7.57 12.62
C ARG A 43 -14.08 6.86 13.65
N VAL A 44 -13.84 5.57 13.88
CA VAL A 44 -14.61 4.71 14.80
C VAL A 44 -14.13 4.86 16.25
N PHE A 45 -12.81 4.83 16.46
CA PHE A 45 -12.21 4.76 17.80
C PHE A 45 -11.60 6.06 18.30
N GLY A 46 -11.50 7.09 17.45
CA GLY A 46 -10.90 8.40 17.79
C GLY A 46 -11.63 9.10 18.93
N TYR A 47 -12.94 9.31 18.80
CA TYR A 47 -13.71 10.00 19.84
C TYR A 47 -14.11 9.12 21.01
N SER A 48 -14.16 7.79 20.82
CA SER A 48 -14.65 6.88 21.84
C SER A 48 -13.53 6.37 22.76
N HIS A 49 -12.42 5.90 22.19
CA HIS A 49 -11.34 5.21 22.94
C HIS A 49 -9.97 5.89 22.76
N GLY A 50 -9.90 6.99 21.99
CA GLY A 50 -8.66 7.68 21.63
C GLY A 50 -8.41 9.00 22.37
N LEU A 51 -9.38 9.50 23.13
CA LEU A 51 -9.28 10.83 23.78
C LEU A 51 -8.53 10.80 25.12
N ASP A 52 -8.71 9.73 25.90
CA ASP A 52 -8.06 9.59 27.20
C ASP A 52 -7.09 8.40 27.19
N SER A 53 -5.80 8.72 27.14
CA SER A 53 -4.71 7.74 27.08
C SER A 53 -4.48 6.96 28.38
N MET A 54 -5.08 7.39 29.50
CA MET A 54 -4.91 6.71 30.80
C MET A 54 -5.93 5.60 31.01
N THR A 55 -6.91 5.46 30.10
CA THR A 55 -7.94 4.43 30.18
C THR A 55 -7.44 3.07 29.70
N PRO A 56 -7.96 1.96 30.27
CA PRO A 56 -7.63 0.62 29.79
C PRO A 56 -8.13 0.37 28.35
N GLU A 57 -9.15 1.11 27.93
CA GLU A 57 -9.68 1.07 26.57
C GLU A 57 -8.69 1.59 25.53
N PHE A 58 -7.95 2.66 25.86
CA PHE A 58 -6.87 3.15 25.01
C PHE A 58 -5.75 2.12 24.84
N GLU A 59 -5.36 1.45 25.94
CA GLU A 59 -4.30 0.44 25.90
C GLU A 59 -4.67 -0.75 24.99
N SER A 60 -5.92 -1.21 25.06
CA SER A 60 -6.36 -2.35 24.25
C SER A 60 -6.56 -2.01 22.77
N VAL A 61 -7.09 -0.83 22.46
CA VAL A 61 -7.43 -0.44 21.08
C VAL A 61 -6.27 0.27 20.39
N TRP A 62 -5.77 1.36 20.98
CA TRP A 62 -4.75 2.21 20.36
C TRP A 62 -3.34 1.67 20.55
N MET A 63 -2.97 1.34 21.79
CA MET A 63 -1.64 0.78 22.03
C MET A 63 -1.51 -0.65 21.49
N GLY A 64 -2.61 -1.41 21.45
CA GLY A 64 -2.67 -2.71 20.74
C GLY A 64 -2.32 -2.58 19.26
N LEU A 65 -2.96 -1.65 18.54
CA LEU A 65 -2.67 -1.38 17.13
C LEU A 65 -1.24 -0.89 16.92
N TRP A 66 -0.75 0.01 17.79
CA TRP A 66 0.61 0.51 17.72
C TRP A 66 1.65 -0.62 17.89
N LYS A 67 1.47 -1.48 18.88
CA LYS A 67 2.35 -2.64 19.12
C LYS A 67 2.38 -3.57 17.92
N PHE A 68 1.21 -3.86 17.33
CA PHE A 68 1.12 -4.65 16.11
C PHE A 68 1.94 -4.01 14.98
N ASN A 69 1.76 -2.71 14.73
CA ASN A 69 2.45 -1.99 13.67
C ASN A 69 3.99 -2.01 13.87
N VAL A 70 4.47 -1.79 15.10
CA VAL A 70 5.90 -1.88 15.44
C VAL A 70 6.45 -3.28 15.13
N VAL A 71 5.79 -4.34 15.59
CA VAL A 71 6.24 -5.72 15.34
C VAL A 71 6.22 -6.06 13.85
N SER A 72 5.15 -5.67 13.13
CA SER A 72 5.04 -5.89 11.69
C SER A 72 6.17 -5.19 10.92
N ASN A 73 6.52 -3.96 11.29
CA ASN A 73 7.63 -3.24 10.63
C ASN A 73 9.00 -3.85 10.93
N ILE A 74 9.23 -4.33 12.15
CA ILE A 74 10.47 -5.03 12.50
C ILE A 74 10.60 -6.30 11.65
N ILE A 75 9.53 -7.09 11.53
CA ILE A 75 9.53 -8.31 10.71
C ILE A 75 9.78 -7.98 9.23
N ASN A 76 9.09 -6.96 8.69
CA ASN A 76 9.25 -6.54 7.30
C ASN A 76 10.67 -6.02 7.00
N ALA A 77 11.27 -5.26 7.92
CA ALA A 77 12.63 -4.76 7.77
C ALA A 77 13.71 -5.84 7.91
N ALA A 78 13.38 -6.98 8.53
CA ALA A 78 14.28 -8.11 8.72
C ALA A 78 14.17 -9.19 7.62
N ALA A 79 13.18 -9.07 6.73
CA ALA A 79 12.94 -9.96 5.59
C ALA A 79 13.69 -9.47 4.33
#